data_AF-A0A1M6NM55-F1
#
_entry.id   AF-A0A1M6NM55-F1
#
_cell.length_a   1.000
_cell.length_b   1.000
_cell.length_c   1.000
_cell.angle_alpha   90.00
_cell.angle_beta   90.00
_cell.angle_gamma   90.00
#
_symmetry.space_group_name_H-M   'P 1'
#
loop_
_entity.id
_entity.type
_entity.pdbx_description
1 polymer ?
#
loop_
_entity_poly.entity_id
_entity_poly.type
_entity_poly.pdbx_seq_one_letter_code
_entity_poly.pdbx_strand_id
1 'polypeptide(L)'
;MSEWKQRLQGANEEYLTGLTNKGIVKRACKDLEQAALSLTEEENCLTVQVEDATCTLVYPLGESKCSCPSRSICKHIVMAVLYARDLYNSGKDGNGEKEEENGEKTEEENGEKTEEGNGEKIREEKGEENGDKAGEENRQKTGEEKGKENSKELRKTEEEGALKERQAGGIKESGQKAGEMAENVRQQEAFPTILGYPLVKLKKAIGEKRFQSLYYALNQGMKPDIRVSSIITVHFPDTDITVRLLEPVEYSSCSCHKKEFCQHKAEAVLSYQLYAGKLTVEELLPEWEEKNPLQWEEVREFARLLKDFLGEQLVTGLARSSQTVMDSLERLAIIGHNRELPDFERDLRELSAEYQLYFKRTASFQVKLLLHRLCSLYRKAEALEKAQTNEEVRELAGEFRTGYFPCPPLKLSGMGQREFVSKSGYEGETFYFLNEDTLEWYTYTNARPVFYEKEKRRAPVDQGKAPWELPCKLEELAEAGILLQNGKASREHRLSSSAEARAEYLGRRRLVREKLKGQYFESFKQVFDERLADSWQQEGEAENNLVLLQPAYIKNPSFDSIKQQYSMELYDKEEQKILLEVSYSKTEHYTIRYLERLAKRIGQGDAEVPCFFGFLYVKEGIMRLYPINYYDDLE
;
A
#
# COMPACT_ATOMS: atom_id res chain seq x y z
N MET A 1 7.95 -15.14 -44.19
CA MET A 1 6.94 -14.51 -43.31
C MET A 1 7.68 -13.49 -42.48
N SER A 2 7.41 -12.19 -42.65
CA SER A 2 8.10 -11.14 -41.89
C SER A 2 7.93 -11.39 -40.38
N GLU A 3 8.99 -11.18 -39.60
CA GLU A 3 8.98 -11.32 -38.14
C GLU A 3 7.89 -10.44 -37.49
N TRP A 4 7.58 -9.30 -38.14
CA TRP A 4 6.50 -8.39 -37.79
C TRP A 4 5.10 -8.98 -37.92
N LYS A 5 4.85 -9.88 -38.88
CA LYS A 5 3.54 -10.54 -39.02
C LYS A 5 3.20 -11.36 -37.77
N GLN A 6 4.19 -12.06 -37.19
CA GLN A 6 4.00 -12.81 -35.94
C GLN A 6 3.83 -11.87 -34.75
N ARG A 7 4.65 -10.81 -34.64
CA ARG A 7 4.60 -9.82 -33.55
C ARG A 7 3.28 -9.03 -33.51
N LEU A 8 2.64 -8.80 -34.66
CA LEU A 8 1.39 -8.03 -34.78
C LEU A 8 0.11 -8.90 -34.74
N GLN A 9 0.23 -10.23 -34.86
CA GLN A 9 -0.92 -11.16 -34.96
C GLN A 9 -1.88 -11.09 -33.77
N GLY A 10 -1.41 -10.62 -32.60
CA GLY A 10 -2.21 -10.46 -31.38
C GLY A 10 -2.61 -9.03 -31.04
N ALA A 11 -2.27 -8.02 -31.85
CA ALA A 11 -2.55 -6.62 -31.57
C ALA A 11 -4.00 -6.24 -31.95
N ASN A 12 -4.99 -6.86 -31.30
CA ASN A 12 -6.41 -6.55 -31.47
C ASN A 12 -6.83 -5.32 -30.65
N GLU A 13 -8.07 -4.85 -30.81
CA GLU A 13 -8.58 -3.67 -30.08
C GLU A 13 -8.52 -3.86 -28.56
N GLU A 14 -8.69 -5.08 -28.07
CA GLU A 14 -8.61 -5.43 -26.65
C GLU A 14 -7.17 -5.30 -26.11
N TYR A 15 -6.18 -5.82 -26.85
CA TYR A 15 -4.75 -5.65 -26.54
C TYR A 15 -4.33 -4.18 -26.55
N LEU A 16 -4.75 -3.42 -27.56
CA LEU A 16 -4.45 -1.99 -27.66
C LEU A 16 -5.15 -1.17 -26.57
N THR A 17 -6.34 -1.61 -26.13
CA THR A 17 -7.01 -1.02 -24.98
C THR A 17 -6.21 -1.23 -23.70
N GLY A 18 -5.54 -2.37 -23.54
CA GLY A 18 -4.64 -2.64 -22.42
C GLY A 18 -3.34 -1.81 -22.42
N LEU A 19 -2.90 -1.35 -23.60
CA LEU A 19 -1.75 -0.45 -23.73
C LEU A 19 -2.10 1.04 -23.48
N THR A 20 -3.37 1.41 -23.59
CA THR A 20 -3.84 2.79 -23.42
C THR A 20 -5.21 2.83 -22.72
N ASN A 21 -6.19 3.56 -23.25
CA ASN A 21 -7.58 3.47 -22.77
C ASN A 21 -8.57 3.31 -23.93
N LYS A 22 -9.74 2.76 -23.61
CA LYS A 22 -10.83 2.48 -24.58
C LYS A 22 -11.27 3.71 -25.37
N GLY A 23 -11.17 4.91 -24.79
CA GLY A 23 -11.51 6.17 -25.45
C GLY A 23 -10.52 6.54 -26.56
N ILE A 24 -9.22 6.33 -26.33
CA ILE A 24 -8.15 6.56 -27.30
C ILE A 24 -8.26 5.53 -28.43
N VAL A 25 -8.50 4.25 -28.12
CA VAL A 25 -8.66 3.21 -29.14
C VAL A 25 -9.85 3.47 -30.05
N LYS A 26 -11.02 3.80 -29.49
CA LYS A 26 -12.21 4.15 -30.30
C LYS A 26 -11.98 5.35 -31.20
N ARG A 27 -11.26 6.37 -30.73
CA ARG A 27 -10.90 7.54 -31.53
C ARG A 27 -9.93 7.16 -32.64
N ALA A 28 -8.92 6.36 -32.32
CA ALA A 28 -7.96 5.85 -33.29
C ALA A 28 -8.62 5.01 -34.40
N CYS A 29 -9.53 4.08 -34.06
CA CYS A 29 -10.24 3.29 -35.07
C CYS A 29 -11.09 4.16 -36.00
N LYS A 30 -11.76 5.19 -35.47
CA LYS A 30 -12.56 6.13 -36.27
C LYS A 30 -11.70 7.00 -37.18
N ASP A 31 -10.58 7.50 -36.66
CA ASP A 31 -9.65 8.37 -37.41
C ASP A 31 -8.88 7.54 -38.47
N LEU A 32 -8.62 6.26 -38.22
CA LEU A 32 -7.91 5.36 -39.14
C LEU A 32 -8.64 5.18 -40.48
N GLU A 33 -9.97 5.21 -40.50
CA GLU A 33 -10.77 5.10 -41.73
C GLU A 33 -10.56 6.30 -42.69
N GLN A 34 -10.05 7.43 -42.17
CA GLN A 34 -9.93 8.70 -42.91
C GLN A 34 -8.47 9.16 -43.06
N ALA A 35 -7.53 8.51 -42.38
CA ALA A 35 -6.14 8.92 -42.33
C ALA A 35 -5.32 8.31 -43.48
N ALA A 36 -4.43 9.11 -44.06
CA ALA A 36 -3.41 8.64 -44.97
C ALA A 36 -2.18 8.17 -44.16
N LEU A 37 -1.88 6.86 -44.25
CA LEU A 37 -0.72 6.27 -43.57
C LEU A 37 0.23 5.64 -44.58
N SER A 38 1.52 5.73 -44.30
CA SER A 38 2.58 5.00 -45.02
C SER A 38 3.48 4.27 -44.02
N LEU A 39 3.98 3.10 -44.40
CA LEU A 39 4.83 2.25 -43.56
C LEU A 39 6.14 1.97 -44.27
N THR A 40 7.24 2.15 -43.54
CA THR A 40 8.59 1.74 -43.93
C THR A 40 9.13 0.75 -42.90
N GLU A 41 9.63 -0.38 -43.37
CA GLU A 41 10.23 -1.43 -42.54
C GLU A 41 11.75 -1.22 -42.43
N GLU A 42 12.26 -1.16 -41.20
CA GLU A 42 13.69 -1.09 -40.88
C GLU A 42 14.10 -2.34 -40.09
N GLU A 43 15.41 -2.62 -39.96
CA GLU A 43 15.93 -3.89 -39.40
C GLU A 43 15.34 -4.28 -38.02
N ASN A 44 14.93 -3.33 -37.18
CA ASN A 44 14.40 -3.59 -35.84
C ASN A 44 13.14 -2.79 -35.45
N CYS A 45 12.57 -1.99 -36.36
CA CYS A 45 11.38 -1.18 -36.08
C CYS A 45 10.54 -0.97 -37.34
N LEU A 46 9.26 -0.63 -37.14
CA LEU A 46 8.41 -0.12 -38.22
C LEU A 46 8.23 1.38 -38.02
N THR A 47 8.55 2.16 -39.04
CA THR A 47 8.28 3.59 -39.05
C THR A 47 6.99 3.82 -39.83
N VAL A 48 5.98 4.38 -39.18
CA VAL A 48 4.67 4.65 -39.77
C VAL A 48 4.39 6.14 -39.71
N GLN A 49 4.15 6.75 -40.86
CA GLN A 49 3.70 8.14 -40.94
C GLN A 49 2.18 8.19 -40.77
N VAL A 50 1.71 8.96 -39.80
CA VAL A 50 0.29 9.15 -39.47
C VAL A 50 0.02 10.66 -39.48
N GLU A 51 -0.54 11.18 -40.57
CA GLU A 51 -0.77 12.63 -40.74
C GLU A 51 0.53 13.45 -40.52
N ASP A 52 0.55 14.32 -39.51
CA ASP A 52 1.68 15.16 -39.10
C ASP A 52 2.63 14.47 -38.11
N ALA A 53 2.34 13.23 -37.71
CA ALA A 53 3.10 12.50 -36.71
C ALA A 53 3.79 11.25 -37.28
N THR A 54 5.09 11.14 -37.05
CA THR A 54 5.87 9.90 -37.27
C THR A 54 5.81 9.02 -36.03
N CYS A 55 5.42 7.75 -36.21
CA CYS A 55 5.38 6.72 -35.18
C CYS A 55 6.46 5.66 -35.44
N THR A 56 7.27 5.34 -34.44
CA THR A 56 8.26 4.26 -34.49
C THR A 56 7.76 3.13 -33.61
N LEU A 57 7.32 2.04 -34.25
CA LEU A 57 6.84 0.83 -33.59
C LEU A 57 8.02 -0.09 -33.30
N VAL A 58 8.16 -0.47 -32.03
CA VAL A 58 9.14 -1.44 -31.54
C VAL A 58 8.42 -2.56 -30.80
N TYR A 59 9.09 -3.69 -30.56
CA TYR A 59 8.55 -4.77 -29.74
C TYR A 59 9.31 -4.85 -28.40
N PRO A 60 8.63 -4.87 -27.24
CA PRO A 60 7.17 -4.87 -27.05
C PRO A 60 6.50 -3.55 -27.48
N LEU A 61 5.28 -3.64 -28.02
CA LEU A 61 4.56 -2.49 -28.60
C LEU A 61 4.33 -1.34 -27.62
N GLY A 62 4.37 -1.63 -26.30
CA GLY A 62 4.30 -0.63 -25.24
C GLY A 62 5.44 0.39 -25.23
N GLU A 63 6.58 0.08 -25.84
CA GLU A 63 7.75 0.95 -25.93
C GLU A 63 7.79 1.82 -27.20
N SER A 64 6.75 1.71 -28.04
CA SER A 64 6.63 2.47 -29.28
C SER A 64 6.61 3.98 -29.01
N LYS A 65 7.26 4.74 -29.89
CA LYS A 65 7.39 6.20 -29.76
C LYS A 65 6.63 6.91 -30.86
N CYS A 66 6.19 8.12 -30.54
CA CYS A 66 5.55 9.03 -31.49
C CYS A 66 6.16 10.41 -31.33
N SER A 67 6.26 11.15 -32.44
CA SER A 67 6.71 12.55 -32.47
C SER A 67 5.68 13.54 -31.89
N CYS A 68 4.45 13.11 -31.59
CA CYS A 68 3.45 13.96 -30.96
C CYS A 68 3.80 14.26 -29.48
N PRO A 69 3.22 15.32 -28.86
CA PRO A 69 3.57 15.74 -27.49
C PRO A 69 3.09 14.77 -26.38
N SER A 70 2.43 13.67 -26.72
CA SER A 70 1.95 12.68 -25.76
C SER A 70 3.12 11.94 -25.10
N ARG A 71 3.07 11.81 -23.76
CA ARG A 71 4.05 11.03 -22.97
C ARG A 71 3.65 9.56 -22.78
N SER A 72 2.49 9.16 -23.32
CA SER A 72 1.95 7.79 -23.28
C SER A 72 1.48 7.36 -24.68
N ILE A 73 1.07 6.10 -24.82
CA ILE A 73 0.57 5.53 -26.07
C ILE A 73 -0.65 6.33 -26.55
N CYS A 74 -0.43 7.07 -27.64
CA CYS A 74 -1.37 8.03 -28.22
C CYS A 74 -2.19 7.40 -29.34
N LYS A 75 -3.17 8.14 -29.85
CA LYS A 75 -4.01 7.68 -30.98
C LYS A 75 -3.17 7.31 -32.22
N HIS A 76 -2.09 8.03 -32.50
CA HIS A 76 -1.25 7.77 -33.68
C HIS A 76 -0.52 6.43 -33.58
N ILE A 77 -0.03 6.05 -32.39
CA ILE A 77 0.60 4.73 -32.18
C ILE A 77 -0.44 3.62 -32.37
N VAL A 78 -1.65 3.80 -31.84
CA VAL A 78 -2.74 2.82 -32.02
C VAL A 78 -3.10 2.67 -33.51
N MET A 79 -3.24 3.78 -34.24
CA MET A 79 -3.48 3.78 -35.69
C MET A 79 -2.34 3.09 -36.45
N ALA A 80 -1.09 3.40 -36.11
CA ALA A 80 0.09 2.81 -36.74
C ALA A 80 0.16 1.29 -36.53
N VAL A 81 -0.14 0.79 -35.33
CA VAL A 81 -0.16 -0.65 -35.04
C VAL A 81 -1.29 -1.35 -35.79
N LEU A 82 -2.49 -0.79 -35.80
CA LEU A 82 -3.63 -1.35 -36.54
C LEU A 82 -3.36 -1.40 -38.05
N TYR A 83 -2.83 -0.31 -38.61
CA TYR A 83 -2.47 -0.23 -40.01
C TYR A 83 -1.38 -1.24 -40.40
N ALA A 84 -0.30 -1.31 -39.63
CA ALA A 84 0.77 -2.30 -39.85
C ALA A 84 0.21 -3.72 -39.81
N ARG A 85 -0.62 -4.04 -38.81
CA ARG A 85 -1.25 -5.35 -38.66
C ARG A 85 -2.11 -5.69 -39.88
N ASP A 86 -2.95 -4.77 -40.33
CA ASP A 86 -3.88 -5.01 -41.44
C ASP A 86 -3.13 -5.16 -42.77
N LEU A 87 -2.00 -4.46 -42.98
CA LEU A 87 -1.10 -4.67 -44.11
C LEU A 87 -0.47 -6.07 -44.12
N TYR A 88 0.12 -6.51 -43.01
CA TYR A 88 0.75 -7.84 -42.92
C TYR A 88 -0.28 -8.99 -42.94
N ASN A 89 -1.54 -8.72 -42.56
CA ASN A 89 -2.64 -9.67 -42.68
C ASN A 89 -3.21 -9.75 -44.11
N SER A 90 -3.21 -8.64 -44.85
CA SER A 90 -3.71 -8.57 -46.24
C SER A 90 -2.71 -9.02 -47.30
N GLY A 91 -1.45 -9.33 -46.93
CA GLY A 91 -0.47 -9.97 -47.80
C GLY A 91 0.21 -9.04 -48.82
N LYS A 92 0.16 -7.72 -48.60
CA LYS A 92 1.00 -6.77 -49.34
C LYS A 92 2.34 -6.63 -48.63
N ASP A 93 3.38 -7.27 -49.15
CA ASP A 93 4.76 -6.98 -48.72
C ASP A 93 5.06 -5.52 -49.09
N GLY A 94 5.36 -4.71 -48.07
CA GLY A 94 5.44 -3.25 -48.13
C GLY A 94 6.66 -2.73 -48.88
N ASN A 95 6.70 -2.89 -50.20
CA ASN A 95 7.63 -2.17 -51.06
C ASN A 95 6.85 -1.42 -52.15
N GLY A 96 6.39 -0.21 -51.82
CA GLY A 96 5.82 0.73 -52.78
C GLY A 96 6.86 1.77 -53.19
N GLU A 97 7.58 1.49 -54.28
CA GLU A 97 8.34 2.51 -55.01
C GLU A 97 7.37 3.48 -55.71
N LYS A 98 7.79 4.75 -55.79
CA LYS A 98 7.03 5.89 -56.29
C LYS A 98 6.64 5.73 -57.76
N GLU A 99 5.39 6.05 -58.11
CA GLU A 99 5.03 6.49 -59.46
C GLU A 99 4.80 8.00 -59.44
N GLU A 100 5.67 8.71 -60.17
CA GLU A 100 5.55 10.13 -60.51
C GLU A 100 4.51 10.27 -61.63
N GLU A 101 3.44 11.03 -61.38
CA GLU A 101 2.65 11.65 -62.45
C GLU A 101 2.98 13.14 -62.53
N ASN A 102 3.63 13.49 -63.64
CA ASN A 102 3.87 14.84 -64.12
C ASN A 102 2.54 15.55 -64.42
N GLY A 103 2.33 16.71 -63.80
CA GLY A 103 1.31 17.70 -64.17
C GLY A 103 1.93 19.10 -64.13
N GLU A 104 1.84 19.81 -65.25
CA GLU A 104 2.58 21.02 -65.59
C GLU A 104 2.41 22.23 -64.66
N LYS A 105 3.55 22.92 -64.50
CA LYS A 105 3.78 24.38 -64.40
C LYS A 105 2.56 25.29 -64.26
N THR A 106 2.63 26.17 -63.27
CA THR A 106 2.86 27.60 -63.54
C THR A 106 3.50 28.29 -62.34
N GLU A 107 4.57 28.99 -62.63
CA GLU A 107 5.33 29.86 -61.74
C GLU A 107 4.50 31.11 -61.43
N GLU A 108 4.44 31.52 -60.16
CA GLU A 108 4.43 32.94 -59.82
C GLU A 108 5.51 33.20 -58.77
N GLU A 109 6.41 34.07 -59.19
CA GLU A 109 7.61 34.53 -58.53
C GLU A 109 7.34 35.58 -57.44
N ASN A 110 8.29 35.60 -56.50
CA ASN A 110 8.91 36.76 -55.86
C ASN A 110 8.17 37.54 -54.77
N GLY A 111 8.91 37.67 -53.66
CA GLY A 111 8.61 38.61 -52.58
C GLY A 111 9.60 38.53 -51.43
N GLU A 112 10.89 38.68 -51.71
CA GLU A 112 11.90 39.04 -50.72
C GLU A 112 11.46 40.35 -50.01
N LYS A 113 11.49 40.40 -48.67
CA LYS A 113 11.91 41.59 -47.94
C LYS A 113 12.21 41.34 -46.47
N THR A 114 13.23 42.07 -46.08
CA THR A 114 14.00 42.17 -44.85
C THR A 114 13.33 43.03 -43.78
N GLU A 115 13.98 42.98 -42.60
CA GLU A 115 14.15 44.06 -41.60
C GLU A 115 13.14 44.23 -40.45
N GLU A 116 13.74 44.13 -39.25
CA GLU A 116 13.60 45.01 -38.06
C GLU A 116 12.22 45.12 -37.40
N GLY A 117 12.06 45.07 -36.09
CA GLY A 117 12.93 45.42 -34.97
C GLY A 117 12.01 45.88 -33.81
N ASN A 118 12.60 46.06 -32.63
CA ASN A 118 12.00 46.34 -31.31
C ASN A 118 11.44 45.11 -30.57
N GLY A 119 11.91 44.73 -29.39
CA GLY A 119 12.65 45.49 -28.37
C GLY A 119 11.74 45.71 -27.18
N GLU A 120 11.95 44.96 -26.10
CA GLU A 120 12.08 45.49 -24.74
C GLU A 120 12.35 44.35 -23.73
N LYS A 121 13.49 44.50 -23.04
CA LYS A 121 13.84 43.79 -21.81
C LYS A 121 13.12 44.48 -20.66
N ILE A 122 12.51 43.73 -19.74
CA ILE A 122 12.44 44.12 -18.33
C ILE A 122 12.67 42.88 -17.44
N ARG A 123 13.73 42.97 -16.63
CA ARG A 123 14.02 42.21 -15.40
C ARG A 123 13.27 42.90 -14.26
N GLU A 124 12.93 42.16 -13.20
CA GLU A 124 13.09 42.52 -11.76
C GLU A 124 12.45 41.40 -10.91
N GLU A 125 13.20 40.68 -10.04
CA GLU A 125 13.64 41.03 -8.67
C GLU A 125 12.48 40.96 -7.65
N LYS A 126 12.45 39.96 -6.74
CA LYS A 126 13.07 39.96 -5.39
C LYS A 126 12.89 41.28 -4.64
N GLY A 127 11.98 41.28 -3.67
CA GLY A 127 11.90 42.27 -2.61
C GLY A 127 11.71 41.59 -1.26
N GLU A 128 12.80 41.55 -0.48
CA GLU A 128 12.76 41.68 0.97
C GLU A 128 12.51 43.16 1.28
N GLU A 129 11.76 43.47 2.34
CA GLU A 129 11.96 44.73 3.04
C GLU A 129 11.59 44.63 4.52
N ASN A 130 12.45 45.25 5.32
CA ASN A 130 12.50 45.30 6.77
C ASN A 130 12.49 46.78 7.19
N GLY A 131 11.90 47.10 8.35
CA GLY A 131 12.17 48.32 9.14
C GLY A 131 11.12 49.44 9.02
N ASP A 132 10.79 50.23 10.05
CA ASP A 132 11.41 50.42 11.36
C ASP A 132 10.54 51.40 12.22
N LYS A 133 10.54 51.21 13.57
CA LYS A 133 10.33 52.21 14.69
C LYS A 133 8.96 52.95 14.81
N ALA A 134 8.44 53.39 15.96
CA ALA A 134 8.88 53.63 17.35
C ALA A 134 7.65 53.65 18.30
N GLY A 135 7.86 53.63 19.63
CA GLY A 135 6.94 54.28 20.59
C GLY A 135 6.65 53.54 21.90
N GLU A 136 7.29 54.01 22.98
CA GLU A 136 7.03 53.68 24.39
C GLU A 136 5.58 53.92 24.83
N GLU A 137 5.05 53.12 25.75
CA GLU A 137 4.65 53.66 27.06
C GLU A 137 4.33 52.56 28.10
N ASN A 138 4.51 52.99 29.33
CA ASN A 138 4.70 52.27 30.57
C ASN A 138 3.38 52.20 31.36
N ARG A 139 3.09 51.09 32.06
CA ARG A 139 2.49 51.17 33.41
C ARG A 139 2.53 49.84 34.18
N GLN A 140 3.44 49.82 35.15
CA GLN A 140 3.39 49.01 36.38
C GLN A 140 2.16 49.33 37.25
N LYS A 141 1.73 48.32 38.03
CA LYS A 141 1.38 48.35 39.47
C LYS A 141 1.12 46.89 39.88
N THR A 142 1.93 46.15 40.64
CA THR A 142 2.43 46.23 42.04
C THR A 142 1.36 46.27 43.14
N GLY A 143 1.60 45.44 44.17
CA GLY A 143 0.88 45.25 45.43
C GLY A 143 0.46 43.79 45.61
N GLU A 144 1.26 42.84 46.11
CA GLU A 144 1.81 42.67 47.47
C GLU A 144 0.80 42.87 48.62
N GLU A 145 0.44 41.78 49.31
CA GLU A 145 0.35 41.62 50.79
C GLU A 145 -0.02 40.14 51.10
N LYS A 146 0.93 39.30 51.54
CA LYS A 146 1.31 38.98 52.95
C LYS A 146 0.17 38.51 53.87
N GLY A 147 0.07 37.18 54.03
CA GLY A 147 0.44 36.52 55.29
C GLY A 147 -0.67 36.12 56.30
N LYS A 148 -0.38 35.01 56.98
CA LYS A 148 -0.94 34.40 58.21
C LYS A 148 -1.97 33.29 57.99
N GLU A 149 -1.63 32.01 58.20
CA GLU A 149 -1.33 31.28 59.46
C GLU A 149 -2.58 30.83 60.25
N ASN A 150 -2.66 29.50 60.35
CA ASN A 150 -2.97 28.66 61.52
C ASN A 150 -4.40 28.26 61.93
N SER A 151 -4.39 27.01 62.45
CA SER A 151 -5.35 26.26 63.28
C SER A 151 -6.44 25.51 62.50
N LYS A 152 -6.55 24.17 62.46
CA LYS A 152 -6.26 23.04 63.38
C LYS A 152 -7.10 23.05 64.67
N GLU A 153 -8.26 22.38 64.61
CA GLU A 153 -8.82 21.49 65.64
C GLU A 153 -9.31 20.23 64.90
N LEU A 154 -8.62 19.08 65.02
CA LEU A 154 -8.84 17.99 66.00
C LEU A 154 -10.26 17.41 65.95
N ARG A 155 -10.46 16.26 65.29
CA ARG A 155 -10.19 14.87 65.75
C ARG A 155 -11.19 14.37 66.80
N LYS A 156 -11.90 13.29 66.42
CA LYS A 156 -12.30 12.07 67.16
C LYS A 156 -13.64 11.59 66.56
N THR A 157 -13.87 10.35 66.15
CA THR A 157 -13.21 9.07 66.45
C THR A 157 -13.63 8.07 65.36
N GLU A 158 -12.72 7.15 65.05
CA GLU A 158 -12.94 5.95 64.25
C GLU A 158 -13.81 4.93 65.02
N GLU A 159 -14.22 3.89 64.30
CA GLU A 159 -14.72 2.59 64.79
C GLU A 159 -16.17 2.53 65.30
N GLU A 160 -17.08 2.13 64.40
CA GLU A 160 -17.96 0.96 64.54
C GLU A 160 -19.02 1.00 63.44
N GLY A 161 -18.95 0.07 62.49
CA GLY A 161 -19.90 0.02 61.37
C GLY A 161 -19.45 -0.82 60.18
N ALA A 162 -18.31 -1.49 60.26
CA ALA A 162 -17.92 -2.55 59.33
C ALA A 162 -18.75 -3.82 59.59
N LEU A 163 -20.06 -3.79 59.35
CA LEU A 163 -20.94 -4.98 59.28
C LEU A 163 -22.37 -4.59 58.89
N LYS A 164 -22.59 -3.99 57.69
CA LYS A 164 -23.93 -3.98 57.04
C LYS A 164 -24.05 -3.52 55.59
N GLU A 165 -22.96 -3.36 54.83
CA GLU A 165 -23.04 -3.02 53.40
C GLU A 165 -22.30 -4.05 52.54
N ARG A 166 -22.79 -5.29 52.53
CA ARG A 166 -22.42 -6.32 51.53
C ARG A 166 -23.61 -6.94 50.80
N GLN A 167 -24.79 -6.32 50.89
CA GLN A 167 -26.00 -6.75 50.16
C GLN A 167 -26.81 -5.54 49.67
N ALA A 168 -26.23 -4.73 48.78
CA ALA A 168 -26.98 -3.72 48.01
C ALA A 168 -26.32 -3.37 46.65
N GLY A 169 -25.41 -4.20 46.15
CA GLY A 169 -24.66 -3.95 44.91
C GLY A 169 -25.24 -4.60 43.64
N GLY A 170 -26.32 -5.39 43.75
CA GLY A 170 -26.81 -6.23 42.65
C GLY A 170 -28.01 -5.71 41.85
N ILE A 171 -28.47 -4.46 42.05
CA ILE A 171 -29.72 -3.96 41.44
C ILE A 171 -29.50 -2.75 40.51
N LYS A 172 -28.28 -2.16 40.45
CA LYS A 172 -28.04 -0.97 39.61
C LYS A 172 -27.60 -1.27 38.17
N GLU A 173 -26.95 -2.41 37.89
CA GLU A 173 -26.51 -2.74 36.52
C GLU A 173 -27.63 -3.29 35.62
N SER A 174 -28.64 -3.95 36.19
CA SER A 174 -29.82 -4.41 35.43
C SER A 174 -30.77 -3.26 35.09
N GLY A 175 -30.83 -2.22 35.92
CA GLY A 175 -31.61 -1.01 35.68
C GLY A 175 -31.02 -0.09 34.60
N GLN A 176 -29.69 -0.02 34.47
CA GLN A 176 -29.03 0.76 33.42
C GLN A 176 -29.17 0.14 32.02
N LYS A 177 -28.98 -1.19 31.88
CA LYS A 177 -29.22 -1.88 30.59
C LYS A 177 -30.69 -1.89 30.18
N ALA A 178 -31.62 -2.01 31.13
CA ALA A 178 -33.05 -1.90 30.85
C ALA A 178 -33.49 -0.45 30.54
N GLY A 179 -32.84 0.54 31.14
CA GLY A 179 -33.01 1.96 30.86
C GLY A 179 -32.50 2.35 29.47
N GLU A 180 -31.29 1.92 29.09
CA GLU A 180 -30.72 2.12 27.74
C GLU A 180 -31.51 1.38 26.66
N MET A 181 -32.00 0.16 26.92
CA MET A 181 -32.91 -0.53 25.99
C MET A 181 -34.27 0.20 25.86
N ALA A 182 -34.84 0.71 26.95
CA ALA A 182 -36.11 1.44 26.91
C ALA A 182 -35.99 2.85 26.31
N GLU A 183 -34.86 3.53 26.48
CA GLU A 183 -34.54 4.80 25.80
C GLU A 183 -34.26 4.58 24.32
N ASN A 184 -33.48 3.56 23.94
CA ASN A 184 -33.24 3.22 22.54
C ASN A 184 -34.54 2.87 21.81
N VAL A 185 -35.46 2.10 22.42
CA VAL A 185 -36.76 1.77 21.83
C VAL A 185 -37.66 3.02 21.68
N ARG A 186 -37.66 3.96 22.63
CA ARG A 186 -38.42 5.22 22.51
C ARG A 186 -37.81 6.20 21.50
N GLN A 187 -36.49 6.22 21.36
CA GLN A 187 -35.77 7.06 20.40
C GLN A 187 -35.85 6.52 18.96
N GLN A 188 -36.01 5.20 18.79
CA GLN A 188 -36.28 4.55 17.51
C GLN A 188 -37.62 4.99 16.88
N GLU A 189 -38.60 5.44 17.66
CA GLU A 189 -39.91 5.88 17.13
C GLU A 189 -39.96 7.38 16.78
N ALA A 190 -38.99 8.19 17.24
CA ALA A 190 -39.03 9.65 17.12
C ALA A 190 -38.55 10.20 15.77
N PHE A 191 -37.82 9.40 14.98
CA PHE A 191 -37.17 9.83 13.73
C PHE A 191 -37.39 8.85 12.56
N PRO A 192 -38.66 8.63 12.14
CA PRO A 192 -39.01 7.58 11.20
C PRO A 192 -38.44 7.81 9.79
N THR A 193 -38.35 9.05 9.30
CA THR A 193 -37.77 9.29 7.96
C THR A 193 -36.25 9.10 7.94
N ILE A 194 -35.58 9.40 9.06
CA ILE A 194 -34.13 9.18 9.20
C ILE A 194 -33.83 7.68 9.28
N LEU A 195 -34.57 6.92 10.10
CA LEU A 195 -34.38 5.46 10.21
C LEU A 195 -34.84 4.69 8.98
N GLY A 196 -35.82 5.21 8.26
CA GLY A 196 -36.32 4.65 7.00
C GLY A 196 -35.57 5.09 5.76
N TYR A 197 -34.52 5.93 5.89
CA TYR A 197 -33.80 6.44 4.73
C TYR A 197 -33.06 5.32 3.99
N PRO A 198 -33.25 5.13 2.65
CA PRO A 198 -32.70 3.97 1.96
C PRO A 198 -31.16 3.93 1.90
N LEU A 199 -30.56 2.80 2.28
CA LEU A 199 -29.10 2.57 2.28
C LEU A 199 -28.47 2.85 0.91
N VAL A 200 -29.10 2.41 -0.19
CA VAL A 200 -28.62 2.64 -1.58
C VAL A 200 -28.46 4.14 -1.87
N LYS A 201 -29.39 4.98 -1.37
CA LYS A 201 -29.30 6.44 -1.54
C LYS A 201 -28.18 7.02 -0.67
N LEU A 202 -27.96 6.49 0.54
CA LEU A 202 -26.86 6.90 1.41
C LEU A 202 -25.51 6.57 0.78
N LYS A 203 -25.31 5.32 0.31
CA LYS A 203 -24.09 4.88 -0.39
C LYS A 203 -23.74 5.81 -1.55
N LYS A 204 -24.73 6.11 -2.41
CA LYS A 204 -24.56 7.02 -3.55
C LYS A 204 -24.21 8.45 -3.13
N ALA A 205 -24.83 8.97 -2.08
CA ALA A 205 -24.58 10.33 -1.59
C ALA A 205 -23.25 10.47 -0.82
N ILE A 206 -22.81 9.42 -0.13
CA ILE A 206 -21.52 9.37 0.58
C ILE A 206 -20.36 9.25 -0.42
N GLY A 207 -20.54 8.45 -1.47
CA GLY A 207 -19.52 8.14 -2.46
C GLY A 207 -18.59 7.01 -2.01
N GLU A 208 -18.10 6.24 -2.97
CA GLU A 208 -17.41 4.96 -2.76
C GLU A 208 -16.20 5.06 -1.82
N LYS A 209 -15.28 6.00 -2.06
CA LYS A 209 -14.07 6.18 -1.23
C LYS A 209 -14.39 6.54 0.21
N ARG A 210 -15.36 7.42 0.45
CA ARG A 210 -15.75 7.81 1.81
C ARG A 210 -16.51 6.70 2.49
N PHE A 211 -17.39 6.00 1.78
CA PHE A 211 -18.14 4.88 2.34
C PHE A 211 -17.19 3.77 2.80
N GLN A 212 -16.19 3.41 1.98
CA GLN A 212 -15.14 2.48 2.38
C GLN A 212 -14.38 2.98 3.61
N SER A 213 -13.95 4.25 3.60
CA SER A 213 -13.26 4.88 4.74
C SER A 213 -14.08 4.82 6.03
N LEU A 214 -15.39 5.08 5.96
CA LEU A 214 -16.31 5.01 7.09
C LEU A 214 -16.48 3.57 7.58
N TYR A 215 -16.68 2.62 6.67
CA TYR A 215 -16.79 1.20 7.00
C TYR A 215 -15.55 0.70 7.77
N TYR A 216 -14.35 1.02 7.28
CA TYR A 216 -13.11 0.66 7.97
C TYR A 216 -12.99 1.34 9.34
N ALA A 217 -13.30 2.63 9.44
CA ALA A 217 -13.29 3.33 10.73
C ALA A 217 -14.23 2.66 11.74
N LEU A 218 -15.46 2.32 11.32
CA LEU A 218 -16.46 1.67 12.17
C LEU A 218 -16.03 0.25 12.60
N ASN A 219 -15.44 -0.53 11.69
CA ASN A 219 -14.89 -1.86 12.01
C ASN A 219 -13.74 -1.79 13.03
N GLN A 220 -12.94 -0.72 12.97
CA GLN A 220 -11.90 -0.44 13.95
C GLN A 220 -12.43 0.19 15.24
N GLY A 221 -13.76 0.21 15.43
CA GLY A 221 -14.41 0.76 16.62
C GLY A 221 -14.45 2.29 16.68
N MET A 222 -13.96 3.00 15.64
CA MET A 222 -14.09 4.45 15.56
C MET A 222 -15.53 4.82 15.21
N LYS A 223 -16.28 5.28 16.20
CA LYS A 223 -17.65 5.75 16.02
C LYS A 223 -17.71 7.27 16.10
N PRO A 224 -18.57 7.92 15.31
CA PRO A 224 -18.85 9.33 15.49
C PRO A 224 -19.58 9.55 16.83
N ASP A 225 -19.39 10.74 17.40
CA ASP A 225 -20.09 11.13 18.61
C ASP A 225 -21.53 11.49 18.29
N ILE A 226 -22.47 10.67 18.77
CA ILE A 226 -23.91 10.85 18.51
C ILE A 226 -24.59 11.27 19.80
N ARG A 227 -25.31 12.41 19.75
CA ARG A 227 -26.17 12.90 20.83
C ARG A 227 -27.60 12.99 20.34
N VAL A 228 -28.51 12.28 21.01
CA VAL A 228 -29.93 12.24 20.66
C VAL A 228 -30.73 13.08 21.65
N SER A 229 -31.55 13.99 21.13
CA SER A 229 -32.46 14.83 21.91
C SER A 229 -33.73 15.12 21.07
N SER A 230 -34.20 16.36 20.99
CA SER A 230 -35.16 16.78 19.96
C SER A 230 -34.55 16.89 18.56
N ILE A 231 -33.22 16.86 18.48
CA ILE A 231 -32.40 16.88 17.26
C ILE A 231 -31.29 15.85 17.45
N ILE A 232 -30.93 15.13 16.40
CA ILE A 232 -29.76 14.22 16.43
C ILE A 232 -28.54 15.04 16.02
N THR A 233 -27.55 15.12 16.91
CA THR A 233 -26.25 15.74 16.59
C THR A 233 -25.21 14.66 16.40
N VAL A 234 -24.58 14.63 15.23
CA VAL A 234 -23.50 13.70 14.87
C VAL A 234 -22.24 14.52 14.64
N HIS A 235 -21.19 14.21 15.40
CA HIS A 235 -19.87 14.82 15.23
C HIS A 235 -18.86 13.78 14.75
N PHE A 236 -18.10 14.12 13.72
CA PHE A 236 -17.10 13.28 13.08
C PHE A 236 -15.69 13.76 13.48
N PRO A 237 -14.99 13.05 14.39
CA PRO A 237 -13.69 13.50 14.89
C PRO A 237 -12.60 13.58 13.83
N ASP A 238 -12.69 12.75 12.77
CA ASP A 238 -11.71 12.68 11.68
C ASP A 238 -11.73 13.90 10.76
N THR A 239 -12.88 14.56 10.65
CA THR A 239 -13.11 15.68 9.73
C THR A 239 -13.48 16.98 10.45
N ASP A 240 -13.68 16.92 11.77
CA ASP A 240 -14.22 18.00 12.61
C ASP A 240 -15.58 18.53 12.09
N ILE A 241 -16.38 17.64 11.50
CA ILE A 241 -17.68 17.99 10.93
C ILE A 241 -18.78 17.66 11.90
N THR A 242 -19.70 18.62 12.09
CA THR A 242 -20.89 18.44 12.92
C THR A 242 -22.14 18.56 12.07
N VAL A 243 -22.98 17.54 12.13
CA VAL A 243 -24.28 17.47 11.46
C VAL A 243 -25.38 17.45 12.50
N ARG A 244 -26.40 18.28 12.28
CA ARG A 244 -27.62 18.31 13.08
C ARG A 244 -28.76 17.81 12.21
N LEU A 245 -29.18 16.56 12.44
CA LEU A 245 -30.27 15.95 11.71
C LEU A 245 -31.62 16.33 12.34
N LEU A 246 -32.50 16.82 11.49
CA LEU A 246 -33.88 17.18 11.81
C LEU A 246 -34.83 16.23 11.09
N GLU A 247 -36.04 16.10 11.60
CA GLU A 247 -37.13 15.35 10.99
C GLU A 247 -38.10 16.33 10.34
N PRO A 248 -38.38 16.25 9.02
CA PRO A 248 -37.71 15.44 7.97
C PRO A 248 -36.25 15.84 7.67
N VAL A 249 -35.48 14.92 7.09
CA VAL A 249 -34.02 15.04 6.88
C VAL A 249 -33.61 16.26 6.04
N GLU A 250 -34.49 16.80 5.21
CA GLU A 250 -34.27 17.96 4.35
C GLU A 250 -33.95 19.23 5.15
N TYR A 251 -34.44 19.33 6.38
CA TYR A 251 -34.16 20.48 7.26
C TYR A 251 -32.84 20.38 8.00
N SER A 252 -32.12 19.26 7.85
CA SER A 252 -30.85 19.01 8.53
C SER A 252 -29.77 20.00 8.11
N SER A 253 -28.95 20.41 9.08
CA SER A 253 -27.83 21.34 8.87
C SER A 253 -26.49 20.64 9.05
N CYS A 254 -25.46 21.13 8.38
CA CYS A 254 -24.10 20.58 8.40
C CYS A 254 -23.10 21.73 8.45
N SER A 255 -22.02 21.59 9.23
CA SER A 255 -20.94 22.58 9.32
C SER A 255 -20.17 22.78 8.01
N CYS A 256 -20.38 21.94 6.99
CA CYS A 256 -19.83 22.18 5.65
C CYS A 256 -20.59 23.27 4.85
N HIS A 257 -21.65 23.85 5.43
CA HIS A 257 -22.47 24.93 4.86
C HIS A 257 -23.19 24.62 3.52
N LYS A 258 -23.11 23.39 3.00
CA LYS A 258 -23.90 22.97 1.84
C LYS A 258 -25.38 22.85 2.21
N LYS A 259 -26.22 23.58 1.47
CA LYS A 259 -27.69 23.57 1.65
C LYS A 259 -28.30 22.22 1.25
N GLU A 260 -27.78 21.61 0.19
CA GLU A 260 -28.22 20.31 -0.31
C GLU A 260 -27.88 19.14 0.63
N PHE A 261 -28.39 17.95 0.33
CA PHE A 261 -28.07 16.71 1.04
C PHE A 261 -26.64 16.28 0.70
N CYS A 262 -25.68 16.79 1.48
CA CYS A 262 -24.26 16.55 1.26
C CYS A 262 -23.82 15.19 1.80
N GLN A 263 -22.63 14.75 1.38
CA GLN A 263 -21.94 13.54 1.83
C GLN A 263 -21.97 13.38 3.36
N HIS A 264 -21.70 14.42 4.14
CA HIS A 264 -21.70 14.34 5.61
C HIS A 264 -23.11 14.16 6.21
N LYS A 265 -24.16 14.74 5.59
CA LYS A 265 -25.54 14.51 6.04
C LYS A 265 -25.93 13.05 5.79
N ALA A 266 -25.52 12.48 4.66
CA ALA A 266 -25.72 11.06 4.36
C ALA A 266 -24.94 10.17 5.35
N GLU A 267 -23.68 10.52 5.64
CA GLU A 267 -22.84 9.85 6.63
C GLU A 267 -23.51 9.86 8.02
N ALA A 268 -24.03 11.02 8.45
CA ALA A 268 -24.69 11.17 9.74
C ALA A 268 -25.97 10.35 9.86
N VAL A 269 -26.78 10.30 8.80
CA VAL A 269 -27.99 9.45 8.76
C VAL A 269 -27.60 7.98 8.90
N LEU A 270 -26.58 7.54 8.17
CA LEU A 270 -26.07 6.17 8.24
C LEU A 270 -25.54 5.82 9.64
N SER A 271 -24.71 6.70 10.23
CA SER A 271 -24.19 6.50 11.57
C SER A 271 -25.29 6.45 12.64
N TYR A 272 -26.36 7.23 12.47
CA TYR A 272 -27.52 7.14 13.36
C TYR A 272 -28.31 5.83 13.16
N GLN A 273 -28.49 5.35 11.93
CA GLN A 273 -29.14 4.06 11.65
C GLN A 273 -28.39 2.90 12.32
N LEU A 274 -27.05 2.92 12.31
CA LEU A 274 -26.21 1.97 13.05
C LEU A 274 -26.36 2.12 14.56
N TYR A 275 -26.30 3.36 15.07
CA TYR A 275 -26.44 3.64 16.50
C TYR A 275 -27.79 3.16 17.05
N ALA A 276 -28.87 3.38 16.30
CA ALA A 276 -30.20 2.95 16.63
C ALA A 276 -30.42 1.43 16.43
N GLY A 277 -29.42 0.67 15.99
CA GLY A 277 -29.50 -0.77 15.74
C GLY A 277 -30.41 -1.16 14.57
N LYS A 278 -30.73 -0.21 13.68
CA LYS A 278 -31.51 -0.47 12.46
C LYS A 278 -30.67 -1.16 11.38
N LEU A 279 -29.38 -0.84 11.36
CA LEU A 279 -28.37 -1.49 10.54
C LEU A 279 -27.24 -2.01 11.43
N THR A 280 -26.50 -3.02 10.97
CA THR A 280 -25.24 -3.44 11.58
C THR A 280 -24.04 -3.07 10.70
N VAL A 281 -22.82 -3.10 11.25
CA VAL A 281 -21.62 -2.75 10.48
C VAL A 281 -21.35 -3.80 9.39
N GLU A 282 -21.73 -5.06 9.64
CA GLU A 282 -21.64 -6.16 8.67
C GLU A 282 -22.56 -5.92 7.46
N GLU A 283 -23.73 -5.32 7.66
CA GLU A 283 -24.63 -4.90 6.57
C GLU A 283 -24.08 -3.70 5.77
N LEU A 284 -23.08 -3.00 6.32
CA LEU A 284 -22.34 -1.94 5.62
C LEU A 284 -21.09 -2.44 4.93
N LEU A 285 -20.87 -3.77 4.85
CA LEU A 285 -19.86 -4.30 3.95
C LEU A 285 -20.00 -3.50 2.65
N PRO A 286 -18.93 -2.84 2.18
CA PRO A 286 -18.97 -2.24 0.87
C PRO A 286 -19.31 -3.42 -0.02
N GLU A 287 -20.57 -3.44 -0.42
CA GLU A 287 -21.02 -4.19 -1.55
C GLU A 287 -20.08 -3.65 -2.64
N TRP A 288 -19.08 -4.45 -3.01
CA TRP A 288 -18.37 -4.23 -4.26
C TRP A 288 -19.35 -4.71 -5.34
N GLU A 289 -20.41 -3.91 -5.44
CA GLU A 289 -21.82 -4.30 -5.35
C GLU A 289 -22.28 -5.06 -6.58
N GLU A 290 -22.35 -6.39 -6.49
CA GLU A 290 -23.16 -7.29 -7.33
C GLU A 290 -23.11 -7.08 -8.86
N LYS A 291 -22.10 -6.38 -9.39
CA LYS A 291 -22.02 -6.04 -10.82
C LYS A 291 -21.10 -6.97 -11.56
N ASN A 292 -21.58 -8.22 -11.67
CA ASN A 292 -21.60 -9.07 -12.85
C ASN A 292 -21.27 -10.51 -12.46
N PRO A 293 -22.26 -11.43 -12.38
CA PRO A 293 -21.98 -12.86 -12.52
C PRO A 293 -21.12 -13.19 -13.76
N LEU A 294 -21.13 -12.33 -14.79
CA LEU A 294 -20.25 -12.40 -15.95
C LEU A 294 -18.75 -12.21 -15.61
N GLN A 295 -18.38 -11.36 -14.63
CA GLN A 295 -16.99 -11.20 -14.20
C GLN A 295 -16.44 -12.44 -13.49
N TRP A 296 -17.30 -13.20 -12.81
CA TRP A 296 -16.89 -14.42 -12.11
C TRP A 296 -16.53 -15.55 -13.06
N GLU A 297 -17.33 -15.74 -14.10
CA GLU A 297 -16.98 -16.73 -15.11
C GLU A 297 -15.73 -16.27 -15.87
N GLU A 298 -15.57 -14.98 -16.18
CA GLU A 298 -14.34 -14.45 -16.80
C GLU A 298 -13.09 -14.66 -15.92
N VAL A 299 -13.21 -14.50 -14.60
CA VAL A 299 -12.13 -14.76 -13.62
C VAL A 299 -11.82 -16.26 -13.53
N ARG A 300 -12.84 -17.12 -13.55
CA ARG A 300 -12.64 -18.59 -13.57
C ARG A 300 -12.05 -19.06 -14.89
N GLU A 301 -12.48 -18.50 -16.00
CA GLU A 301 -11.90 -18.73 -17.32
C GLU A 301 -10.44 -18.27 -17.38
N PHE A 302 -10.13 -17.11 -16.79
CA PHE A 302 -8.74 -16.68 -16.62
C PHE A 302 -7.91 -17.73 -15.87
N ALA A 303 -8.43 -18.18 -14.73
CA ALA A 303 -7.75 -19.14 -13.87
C ALA A 303 -7.49 -20.46 -14.59
N ARG A 304 -8.48 -20.98 -15.33
CA ARG A 304 -8.33 -22.18 -16.18
C ARG A 304 -7.29 -21.97 -17.28
N LEU A 305 -7.40 -20.88 -18.04
CA LEU A 305 -6.46 -20.53 -19.10
C LEU A 305 -5.02 -20.45 -18.57
N LEU A 306 -4.84 -19.82 -17.40
CA LEU A 306 -3.54 -19.69 -16.76
C LEU A 306 -2.99 -21.05 -16.30
N LYS A 307 -3.83 -21.89 -15.68
CA LYS A 307 -3.43 -23.26 -15.28
C LYS A 307 -2.98 -24.10 -16.48
N ASP A 308 -3.76 -24.07 -17.56
CA ASP A 308 -3.45 -24.83 -18.77
C ASP A 308 -2.12 -24.35 -19.37
N PHE A 309 -1.95 -23.03 -19.50
CA PHE A 309 -0.69 -22.44 -19.97
C PHE A 309 0.52 -22.84 -19.13
N LEU A 310 0.41 -22.75 -17.79
CA LEU A 310 1.50 -23.10 -16.88
C LEU A 310 1.80 -24.60 -16.91
N GLY A 311 0.76 -25.44 -17.02
CA GLY A 311 0.89 -26.89 -17.20
C GLY A 311 1.62 -27.23 -18.50
N GLU A 312 1.27 -26.58 -19.61
CA GLU A 312 1.96 -26.72 -20.89
C GLU A 312 3.43 -26.32 -20.81
N GLN A 313 3.77 -25.26 -20.07
CA GLN A 313 5.17 -24.86 -19.88
C GLN A 313 5.97 -25.91 -19.11
N LEU A 314 5.36 -26.54 -18.11
CA LEU A 314 5.99 -27.65 -17.37
C LEU A 314 6.19 -28.89 -18.25
N VAL A 315 5.20 -29.26 -19.07
CA VAL A 315 5.28 -30.39 -20.00
C VAL A 315 6.31 -30.14 -21.11
N THR A 316 6.31 -28.93 -21.67
CA THR A 316 7.25 -28.51 -22.72
C THR A 316 8.68 -28.52 -22.17
N GLY A 317 8.86 -27.99 -20.96
CA GLY A 317 10.15 -27.89 -20.31
C GLY A 317 11.02 -26.77 -20.90
N LEU A 318 11.93 -26.26 -20.07
CA LEU A 318 12.70 -25.05 -20.35
C LEU A 318 13.60 -25.16 -21.60
N ALA A 319 14.15 -26.35 -21.87
CA ALA A 319 15.05 -26.57 -23.01
C ALA A 319 14.34 -26.47 -24.38
N ARG A 320 13.02 -26.71 -24.42
CA ARG A 320 12.19 -26.65 -25.65
C ARG A 320 11.32 -25.39 -25.70
N SER A 321 11.41 -24.53 -24.69
CA SER A 321 10.64 -23.29 -24.63
C SER A 321 11.21 -22.27 -25.62
N SER A 322 10.33 -21.60 -26.35
CA SER A 322 10.67 -20.46 -27.22
C SER A 322 10.52 -19.13 -26.48
N GLN A 323 11.14 -18.07 -27.00
CA GLN A 323 11.03 -16.71 -26.43
C GLN A 323 9.58 -16.20 -26.41
N THR A 324 8.72 -16.73 -27.27
CA THR A 324 7.28 -16.42 -27.33
C THR A 324 6.54 -16.69 -26.03
N VAL A 325 7.11 -17.48 -25.11
CA VAL A 325 6.52 -17.68 -23.78
C VAL A 325 6.43 -16.37 -23.00
N MET A 326 7.38 -15.46 -23.18
CA MET A 326 7.38 -14.13 -22.55
C MET A 326 6.24 -13.27 -23.09
N ASP A 327 5.96 -13.37 -24.39
CA ASP A 327 4.84 -12.65 -25.03
C ASP A 327 3.48 -13.16 -24.54
N SER A 328 3.35 -14.48 -24.36
CA SER A 328 2.16 -15.10 -23.77
C SER A 328 1.96 -14.69 -22.32
N LEU A 329 3.04 -14.66 -21.52
CA LEU A 329 3.00 -14.20 -20.13
C LEU A 329 2.58 -12.72 -20.04
N GLU A 330 3.09 -11.86 -20.91
CA GLU A 330 2.69 -10.45 -20.94
C GLU A 330 1.22 -10.30 -21.34
N ARG A 331 0.75 -11.08 -22.32
CA ARG A 331 -0.67 -11.10 -22.69
C ARG A 331 -1.55 -11.52 -21.52
N LEU A 332 -1.16 -12.56 -20.79
CA LEU A 332 -1.88 -13.01 -19.59
C LEU A 332 -1.85 -11.95 -18.49
N ALA A 333 -0.73 -11.22 -18.33
CA ALA A 333 -0.63 -10.12 -17.36
C ALA A 333 -1.61 -8.99 -17.69
N ILE A 334 -1.75 -8.63 -18.96
CA ILE A 334 -2.73 -7.64 -19.43
C ILE A 334 -4.17 -8.12 -19.18
N ILE A 335 -4.47 -9.40 -19.44
CA ILE A 335 -5.79 -9.98 -19.16
C ILE A 335 -6.07 -9.94 -17.65
N GLY A 336 -5.09 -10.30 -16.82
CA GLY A 336 -5.19 -10.20 -15.36
C GLY A 336 -5.45 -8.76 -14.89
N HIS A 337 -4.74 -7.78 -15.46
CA HIS A 337 -4.94 -6.36 -15.19
C HIS A 337 -6.39 -5.92 -15.46
N ASN A 338 -6.91 -6.25 -16.64
CA ASN A 338 -8.28 -5.89 -17.05
C ASN A 338 -9.36 -6.54 -16.18
N ARG A 339 -9.03 -7.66 -15.52
CA ARG A 339 -9.91 -8.41 -14.60
C ARG A 339 -9.70 -8.04 -13.14
N GLU A 340 -8.96 -6.96 -12.88
CA GLU A 340 -8.64 -6.48 -11.54
C GLU A 340 -7.88 -7.50 -10.66
N LEU A 341 -6.94 -8.23 -11.26
CA LEU A 341 -6.07 -9.22 -10.59
C LEU A 341 -4.61 -8.74 -10.52
N PRO A 342 -4.30 -7.65 -9.78
CA PRO A 342 -2.97 -7.02 -9.74
C PRO A 342 -1.85 -7.95 -9.28
N ASP A 343 -2.11 -8.85 -8.34
CA ASP A 343 -1.10 -9.79 -7.88
C ASP A 343 -0.75 -10.82 -8.96
N PHE A 344 -1.74 -11.30 -9.71
CA PHE A 344 -1.50 -12.19 -10.85
C PHE A 344 -0.72 -11.48 -11.96
N GLU A 345 -1.04 -10.21 -12.23
CA GLU A 345 -0.28 -9.37 -13.14
C GLU A 345 1.20 -9.28 -12.71
N ARG A 346 1.46 -9.01 -11.43
CA ARG A 346 2.82 -8.97 -10.86
C ARG A 346 3.52 -10.32 -11.02
N ASP A 347 2.88 -11.41 -10.58
CA ASP A 347 3.45 -12.75 -10.62
C ASP A 347 3.79 -13.18 -12.07
N LEU A 348 2.94 -12.85 -13.04
CA LEU A 348 3.15 -13.13 -14.47
C LEU A 348 4.32 -12.33 -15.06
N ARG A 349 4.44 -11.04 -14.74
CA ARG A 349 5.57 -10.22 -15.19
C ARG A 349 6.88 -10.66 -14.57
N GLU A 350 6.87 -11.02 -13.29
CA GLU A 350 8.07 -11.54 -12.65
C GLU A 350 8.47 -12.91 -13.23
N LEU A 351 7.51 -13.77 -13.55
CA LEU A 351 7.77 -15.03 -14.26
C LEU A 351 8.36 -14.77 -15.65
N SER A 352 7.84 -13.78 -16.39
CA SER A 352 8.38 -13.36 -17.68
C SER A 352 9.83 -12.88 -17.55
N ALA A 353 10.14 -12.11 -16.51
CA ALA A 353 11.51 -11.68 -16.22
C ALA A 353 12.47 -12.86 -15.97
N GLU A 354 12.04 -13.91 -15.26
CA GLU A 354 12.87 -15.12 -15.06
C GLU A 354 13.14 -15.88 -16.36
N TYR A 355 12.13 -16.02 -17.23
CA TYR A 355 12.34 -16.56 -18.59
C TYR A 355 13.30 -15.70 -19.40
N GLN A 356 13.23 -14.37 -19.27
CA GLN A 356 14.15 -13.46 -19.92
C GLN A 356 15.60 -13.68 -19.46
N LEU A 357 15.83 -13.87 -18.16
CA LEU A 357 17.16 -14.19 -17.63
C LEU A 357 17.72 -15.48 -18.23
N TYR A 358 16.87 -16.52 -18.38
CA TYR A 358 17.25 -17.77 -19.02
C TYR A 358 17.65 -17.57 -20.49
N PHE A 359 16.79 -16.93 -21.30
CA PHE A 359 17.07 -16.73 -22.73
C PHE A 359 18.27 -15.82 -22.98
N LYS A 360 18.51 -14.83 -22.11
CA LYS A 360 19.71 -13.98 -22.12
C LYS A 360 20.95 -14.68 -21.57
N ARG A 361 20.84 -15.92 -21.07
CA ARG A 361 21.93 -16.71 -20.46
C ARG A 361 22.63 -15.96 -19.33
N THR A 362 21.84 -15.28 -18.50
CA THR A 362 22.36 -14.46 -17.40
C THR A 362 22.77 -15.35 -16.23
N ALA A 363 23.92 -15.06 -15.59
CA ALA A 363 24.41 -15.84 -14.44
C ALA A 363 23.49 -15.79 -13.21
N SER A 364 22.61 -14.79 -13.13
CA SER A 364 21.61 -14.64 -12.06
C SER A 364 20.41 -15.58 -12.20
N PHE A 365 20.24 -16.25 -13.34
CA PHE A 365 19.12 -17.16 -13.57
C PHE A 365 19.20 -18.38 -12.64
N GLN A 366 18.08 -18.73 -12.00
CA GLN A 366 17.98 -19.89 -11.13
C GLN A 366 16.80 -20.78 -11.52
N VAL A 367 17.08 -22.00 -12.00
CA VAL A 367 16.04 -22.98 -12.40
C VAL A 367 15.08 -23.30 -11.25
N LYS A 368 15.60 -23.42 -10.01
CA LYS A 368 14.77 -23.68 -8.82
C LYS A 368 13.75 -22.56 -8.57
N LEU A 369 14.17 -21.30 -8.73
CA LEU A 369 13.30 -20.13 -8.54
C LEU A 369 12.22 -20.08 -9.62
N LEU A 370 12.58 -20.33 -10.89
CA LEU A 370 11.61 -20.41 -11.99
C LEU A 370 10.56 -21.49 -11.74
N LEU A 371 10.98 -22.70 -11.35
CA LEU A 371 10.08 -23.80 -11.03
C LEU A 371 9.15 -23.44 -9.85
N HIS A 372 9.70 -22.85 -8.79
CA HIS A 372 8.91 -22.40 -7.65
C HIS A 372 7.83 -21.39 -8.07
N ARG A 373 8.19 -20.38 -8.88
CA ARG A 373 7.25 -19.38 -9.39
C ARG A 373 6.14 -20.00 -10.25
N LEU A 374 6.50 -20.91 -11.16
CA LEU A 374 5.52 -21.66 -11.98
C LEU A 374 4.53 -22.42 -11.09
N CYS A 375 5.02 -23.20 -10.12
CA CYS A 375 4.18 -24.00 -9.24
C CYS A 375 3.33 -23.14 -8.29
N SER A 376 3.89 -22.07 -7.74
CA SER A 376 3.19 -21.13 -6.86
C SER A 376 2.03 -20.45 -7.61
N LEU A 377 2.30 -19.93 -8.81
CA LEU A 377 1.29 -19.30 -9.64
C LEU A 377 0.22 -20.29 -10.10
N TYR A 378 0.58 -21.55 -10.39
CA TYR A 378 -0.38 -22.61 -10.71
C TYR A 378 -1.33 -22.87 -9.54
N ARG A 379 -0.80 -23.00 -8.32
CA ARG A 379 -1.61 -23.19 -7.11
C ARG A 379 -2.53 -21.99 -6.85
N LYS A 380 -2.02 -20.77 -7.04
CA LYS A 380 -2.80 -19.54 -6.91
C LYS A 380 -3.94 -19.47 -7.92
N ALA A 381 -3.67 -19.86 -9.18
CA ALA A 381 -4.69 -19.98 -10.21
C ALA A 381 -5.72 -21.07 -9.86
N GLU A 382 -5.31 -22.20 -9.30
CA GLU A 382 -6.24 -23.23 -8.82
C GLU A 382 -7.13 -22.74 -7.67
N ALA A 383 -6.57 -22.00 -6.72
CA ALA A 383 -7.35 -21.38 -5.65
C ALA A 383 -8.36 -20.37 -6.22
N LEU A 384 -7.95 -19.55 -7.19
CA LEU A 384 -8.82 -18.56 -7.84
C LEU A 384 -9.97 -19.22 -8.61
N GLU A 385 -9.72 -20.35 -9.27
CA GLU A 385 -10.76 -21.11 -9.95
C GLU A 385 -11.80 -21.68 -8.96
N LYS A 386 -11.33 -22.18 -7.81
CA LYS A 386 -12.16 -22.82 -6.78
C LYS A 386 -12.88 -21.82 -5.86
N ALA A 387 -12.46 -20.56 -5.87
CA ALA A 387 -13.03 -19.53 -5.01
C ALA A 387 -14.55 -19.44 -5.19
N GLN A 388 -15.25 -19.47 -4.06
CA GLN A 388 -16.70 -19.44 -3.96
C GLN A 388 -17.19 -18.10 -3.42
N THR A 389 -16.36 -17.42 -2.64
CA THR A 389 -16.71 -16.15 -2.00
C THR A 389 -15.94 -14.98 -2.61
N ASN A 390 -16.52 -13.78 -2.51
CA ASN A 390 -15.86 -12.53 -2.94
C ASN A 390 -14.59 -12.28 -2.14
N GLU A 391 -14.60 -12.61 -0.85
CA GLU A 391 -13.47 -12.40 0.04
C GLU A 391 -12.27 -13.24 -0.42
N GLU A 392 -12.48 -14.52 -0.73
CA GLU A 392 -11.44 -15.41 -1.28
C GLU A 392 -10.83 -14.87 -2.58
N VAL A 393 -11.66 -14.43 -3.54
CA VAL A 393 -11.16 -13.87 -4.81
C VAL A 393 -10.35 -12.61 -4.57
N ARG A 394 -10.78 -11.75 -3.64
CA ARG A 394 -10.12 -10.47 -3.36
C ARG A 394 -8.79 -10.65 -2.67
N GLU A 395 -8.70 -11.58 -1.72
CA GLU A 395 -7.44 -11.99 -1.11
C GLU A 395 -6.45 -12.50 -2.17
N LEU A 396 -6.94 -13.28 -3.14
CA LEU A 396 -6.11 -13.81 -4.22
C LEU A 396 -5.74 -12.76 -5.28
N ALA A 397 -6.64 -11.81 -5.57
CA ALA A 397 -6.47 -10.78 -6.58
C ALA A 397 -5.38 -9.77 -6.20
N GLY A 398 -5.28 -9.40 -4.92
CA GLY A 398 -4.42 -8.33 -4.42
C GLY A 398 -5.00 -6.92 -4.67
N GLU A 399 -4.22 -5.88 -4.36
CA GLU A 399 -4.61 -4.47 -4.57
C GLU A 399 -3.64 -3.73 -5.53
N PHE A 400 -4.13 -3.04 -6.57
CA PHE A 400 -3.30 -2.26 -7.51
C PHE A 400 -2.52 -1.13 -6.82
N ARG A 401 -3.11 -0.58 -5.77
CA ARG A 401 -2.52 0.41 -4.88
C ARG A 401 -3.05 0.12 -3.49
N THR A 402 -2.15 -0.06 -2.55
CA THR A 402 -2.51 -0.21 -1.13
C THR A 402 -3.40 0.95 -0.70
N GLY A 403 -4.66 0.66 -0.38
CA GLY A 403 -5.56 1.65 0.20
C GLY A 403 -5.10 1.99 1.61
N TYR A 404 -5.03 3.28 1.96
CA TYR A 404 -4.83 3.73 3.34
C TYR A 404 -6.14 4.28 3.88
N PHE A 405 -6.61 3.69 4.96
CA PHE A 405 -7.87 4.03 5.61
C PHE A 405 -7.60 4.63 6.99
N PRO A 406 -8.47 5.53 7.51
CA PRO A 406 -8.33 6.06 8.86
C PRO A 406 -8.20 4.93 9.89
N CYS A 407 -7.29 5.10 10.83
CA CYS A 407 -7.11 4.19 11.96
C CYS A 407 -7.35 4.94 13.28
N PRO A 408 -7.73 4.23 14.35
CA PRO A 408 -7.88 4.84 15.67
C PRO A 408 -6.53 5.42 16.14
N PRO A 409 -6.52 6.24 17.20
CA PRO A 409 -5.27 6.62 17.84
C PRO A 409 -4.47 5.38 18.19
N LEU A 410 -3.20 5.32 17.75
CA LEU A 410 -2.34 4.16 17.96
C LEU A 410 -1.22 4.53 18.92
N LYS A 411 -1.11 3.79 20.02
CA LYS A 411 0.05 3.87 20.90
C LYS A 411 1.10 2.87 20.41
N LEU A 412 2.12 3.38 19.73
CA LEU A 412 3.10 2.58 19.01
C LEU A 412 4.46 2.61 19.72
N SER A 413 5.01 1.43 19.93
CA SER A 413 6.40 1.24 20.35
C SER A 413 7.24 0.91 19.11
N GLY A 414 8.23 1.73 18.75
CA GLY A 414 9.13 1.47 17.64
C GLY A 414 10.09 0.32 17.94
N MET A 415 10.24 -0.65 17.06
CA MET A 415 10.87 -1.95 17.33
C MET A 415 12.15 -2.18 16.53
N GLY A 416 12.44 -1.32 15.57
CA GLY A 416 13.62 -1.46 14.73
C GLY A 416 13.37 -0.88 13.35
N GLN A 417 14.43 -0.94 12.56
CA GLN A 417 14.41 -0.50 11.18
C GLN A 417 15.18 -1.49 10.32
N ARG A 418 14.78 -1.60 9.05
CA ARG A 418 15.47 -2.41 8.04
C ARG A 418 15.67 -1.59 6.78
N GLU A 419 16.89 -1.56 6.28
CA GLU A 419 17.19 -0.99 4.96
C GLU A 419 16.77 -1.97 3.86
N PHE A 420 16.23 -1.46 2.75
CA PHE A 420 15.93 -2.26 1.58
C PHE A 420 16.36 -1.56 0.29
N VAL A 421 16.65 -2.38 -0.72
CA VAL A 421 16.85 -1.94 -2.10
C VAL A 421 15.94 -2.79 -2.98
N SER A 422 14.97 -2.16 -3.63
CA SER A 422 14.05 -2.84 -4.52
C SER A 422 14.70 -3.11 -5.87
N LYS A 423 14.27 -4.19 -6.53
CA LYS A 423 14.61 -4.47 -7.94
C LYS A 423 14.08 -3.38 -8.89
N SER A 424 13.04 -2.68 -8.45
CA SER A 424 12.44 -1.53 -9.13
C SER A 424 13.16 -0.21 -8.81
N GLY A 425 14.44 -0.23 -8.41
CA GLY A 425 15.30 0.95 -8.28
C GLY A 425 14.87 1.96 -7.22
N TYR A 426 14.16 1.52 -6.19
CA TYR A 426 13.96 2.28 -4.96
C TYR A 426 14.90 1.76 -3.88
N GLU A 427 15.38 2.63 -3.01
CA GLU A 427 16.02 2.25 -1.76
C GLU A 427 15.37 2.99 -0.61
N GLY A 428 15.50 2.49 0.61
CA GLY A 428 14.89 3.16 1.76
C GLY A 428 14.97 2.34 3.02
N GLU A 429 14.17 2.77 3.99
CA GLU A 429 14.10 2.18 5.32
C GLU A 429 12.65 1.83 5.64
N THR A 430 12.44 0.66 6.23
CA THR A 430 11.17 0.26 6.83
C THR A 430 11.34 0.22 8.34
N PHE A 431 10.52 0.99 9.04
CA PHE A 431 10.41 1.04 10.49
C PHE A 431 9.29 0.12 10.93
N TYR A 432 9.53 -0.62 12.01
CA TYR A 432 8.57 -1.55 12.61
C TYR A 432 8.07 -0.99 13.92
N PHE A 433 6.77 -1.13 14.17
CA PHE A 433 6.13 -0.69 15.40
C PHE A 433 5.25 -1.81 15.94
N LEU A 434 5.13 -1.88 17.27
CA LEU A 434 4.14 -2.71 17.95
C LEU A 434 3.09 -1.79 18.56
N ASN A 435 1.81 -2.03 18.26
CA ASN A 435 0.71 -1.36 18.96
C ASN A 435 0.60 -1.91 20.39
N GLU A 436 0.73 -1.06 21.40
CA GLU A 436 0.68 -1.46 22.81
C GLU A 436 -0.70 -1.94 23.25
N ASP A 437 -1.76 -1.51 22.57
CA ASP A 437 -3.14 -1.84 22.94
C ASP A 437 -3.60 -3.16 22.28
N THR A 438 -3.29 -3.35 20.99
CA THR A 438 -3.74 -4.53 20.21
C THR A 438 -2.67 -5.62 20.05
N LEU A 439 -1.40 -5.30 20.30
CA LEU A 439 -0.23 -6.15 20.02
C LEU A 439 -0.08 -6.53 18.54
N GLU A 440 -0.63 -5.73 17.64
CA GLU A 440 -0.46 -5.87 16.19
C GLU A 440 0.79 -5.11 15.71
N TRP A 441 1.43 -5.66 14.67
CA TRP A 441 2.58 -5.05 14.04
C TRP A 441 2.15 -4.01 13.02
N TYR A 442 2.80 -2.85 13.06
CA TYR A 442 2.64 -1.78 12.07
C TYR A 442 3.98 -1.48 11.43
N THR A 443 3.95 -1.03 10.18
CA THR A 443 5.15 -0.64 9.44
C THR A 443 5.05 0.77 8.88
N TYR A 444 6.18 1.47 8.77
CA TYR A 444 6.28 2.71 8.01
C TYR A 444 7.50 2.62 7.08
N THR A 445 7.30 2.86 5.79
CA THR A 445 8.37 2.78 4.80
C THR A 445 8.69 4.16 4.25
N ASN A 446 9.93 4.60 4.41
CA ASN A 446 10.48 5.78 3.76
C ASN A 446 11.31 5.35 2.54
N ALA A 447 10.71 5.39 1.35
CA ALA A 447 11.33 4.96 0.10
C ALA A 447 11.75 6.15 -0.76
N ARG A 448 12.92 6.07 -1.41
CA ARG A 448 13.44 7.05 -2.36
C ARG A 448 13.85 6.38 -3.69
N PRO A 449 13.52 6.98 -4.85
CA PRO A 449 13.94 6.46 -6.15
C PRO A 449 15.42 6.74 -6.40
N VAL A 450 16.17 5.73 -6.87
CA VAL A 450 17.62 5.81 -7.13
C VAL A 450 17.93 6.06 -8.62
N PHE A 451 16.92 6.00 -9.49
CA PHE A 451 17.06 6.07 -10.95
C PHE A 451 17.65 7.38 -11.51
N TYR A 452 17.50 8.50 -10.80
CA TYR A 452 17.92 9.81 -11.29
C TYR A 452 19.31 10.24 -10.79
N GLU A 453 19.92 9.50 -9.86
CA GLU A 453 21.20 9.87 -9.24
C GLU A 453 22.38 9.24 -9.98
N LYS A 454 22.70 9.78 -11.16
CA LYS A 454 23.98 9.53 -11.81
C LYS A 454 25.12 10.10 -10.96
N GLU A 455 25.86 9.23 -10.27
CA GLU A 455 27.29 9.29 -9.90
C GLU A 455 27.89 10.62 -9.38
N LYS A 456 27.11 11.61 -8.96
CA LYS A 456 27.63 12.83 -8.32
C LYS A 456 27.40 12.76 -6.82
N ARG A 457 28.51 12.47 -6.11
CA ARG A 457 28.78 12.71 -4.69
C ARG A 457 27.53 12.69 -3.81
N ARG A 458 27.34 11.56 -3.11
CA ARG A 458 26.48 11.45 -1.92
C ARG A 458 26.59 12.73 -1.10
N ALA A 459 25.54 13.56 -1.11
CA ALA A 459 25.32 14.47 -0.02
C ALA A 459 25.18 13.58 1.24
N PRO A 460 25.73 13.99 2.40
CA PRO A 460 25.45 13.29 3.66
C PRO A 460 23.95 13.09 3.77
N VAL A 461 23.54 11.89 4.22
CA VAL A 461 22.15 11.55 4.54
C VAL A 461 21.51 12.80 5.15
N ASP A 462 20.64 13.48 4.41
CA ASP A 462 19.81 14.52 5.00
C ASP A 462 18.92 13.72 5.94
N GLN A 463 19.29 13.72 7.23
CA GLN A 463 18.66 12.92 8.27
C GLN A 463 17.21 13.37 8.27
N GLY A 464 16.39 12.61 7.53
CA GLY A 464 15.02 13.00 7.23
C GLY A 464 14.33 13.33 8.54
N LYS A 465 13.56 14.41 8.54
CA LYS A 465 12.68 14.65 9.68
C LYS A 465 11.74 13.45 9.79
N ALA A 466 11.50 13.00 11.02
CA ALA A 466 10.48 12.00 11.25
C ALA A 466 9.12 12.48 10.68
N PRO A 467 8.28 11.57 10.18
CA PRO A 467 6.95 11.92 9.71
C PRO A 467 6.06 12.39 10.87
N TRP A 468 4.83 12.83 10.56
CA TRP A 468 3.79 13.15 11.54
C TRP A 468 4.13 14.31 12.50
N GLU A 469 5.02 15.21 12.08
CA GLU A 469 5.51 16.37 12.85
C GLU A 469 6.23 16.02 14.16
N LEU A 470 6.80 14.82 14.23
CA LEU A 470 7.59 14.41 15.38
C LEU A 470 8.87 15.26 15.50
N PRO A 471 9.20 15.76 16.71
CA PRO A 471 10.40 16.55 16.96
C PRO A 471 11.66 15.67 17.14
N CYS A 472 11.80 14.60 16.35
CA CYS A 472 12.92 13.66 16.41
C CYS A 472 13.47 13.37 15.01
N LYS A 473 14.66 12.77 14.96
CA LYS A 473 15.23 12.26 13.71
C LYS A 473 14.50 10.99 13.28
N LEU A 474 14.52 10.69 11.99
CA LEU A 474 13.93 9.47 11.45
C LEU A 474 14.51 8.19 12.10
N GLU A 475 15.84 8.13 12.29
CA GLU A 475 16.55 7.02 12.94
C GLU A 475 16.04 6.74 14.37
N GLU A 476 15.56 7.77 15.08
CA GLU A 476 15.06 7.65 16.45
C GLU A 476 13.69 6.93 16.51
N LEU A 477 12.97 6.82 15.39
CA LEU A 477 11.70 6.08 15.34
C LEU A 477 11.85 4.62 15.73
N ALA A 478 13.00 4.00 15.42
CA ALA A 478 13.28 2.60 15.76
C ALA A 478 13.28 2.35 17.27
N GLU A 479 13.41 3.40 18.09
CA GLU A 479 13.41 3.32 19.55
C GLU A 479 12.38 4.21 20.24
N ALA A 480 11.52 4.90 19.48
CA ALA A 480 10.55 5.83 20.02
C ALA A 480 9.28 5.13 20.50
N GLY A 481 8.75 5.55 21.65
CA GLY A 481 7.32 5.41 21.95
C GLY A 481 6.58 6.62 21.36
N ILE A 482 5.54 6.38 20.57
CA ILE A 482 4.75 7.44 19.93
C ILE A 482 3.25 7.21 20.11
N LEU A 483 2.49 8.29 20.23
CA LEU A 483 1.03 8.26 20.13
C LEU A 483 0.63 8.89 18.80
N LEU A 484 0.23 8.07 17.84
CA LEU A 484 -0.23 8.51 16.53
C LEU A 484 -1.72 8.87 16.59
N GLN A 485 -2.07 10.07 16.12
CA GLN A 485 -3.43 10.58 16.01
C GLN A 485 -3.75 10.90 14.55
N ASN A 486 -5.02 10.72 14.16
CA ASN A 486 -5.49 10.94 12.79
C ASN A 486 -4.65 10.19 11.74
N GLY A 487 -4.14 9.02 12.12
CA GLY A 487 -3.36 8.16 11.24
C GLY A 487 -4.21 7.52 10.15
N LYS A 488 -3.55 7.09 9.07
CA LYS A 488 -4.15 6.17 8.10
C LYS A 488 -3.23 4.97 7.93
N ALA A 489 -3.81 3.78 7.94
CA ALA A 489 -3.12 2.51 7.79
C ALA A 489 -3.71 1.70 6.63
N SER A 490 -2.90 0.86 6.00
CA SER A 490 -3.39 -0.17 5.09
C SER A 490 -4.03 -1.34 5.83
N ARG A 491 -4.64 -2.26 5.10
CA ARG A 491 -5.10 -3.55 5.67
C ARG A 491 -3.97 -4.38 6.26
N GLU A 492 -2.76 -4.23 5.73
CA GLU A 492 -1.53 -4.88 6.21
C GLU A 492 -0.83 -4.05 7.30
N HIS A 493 -1.54 -3.11 7.93
CA HIS A 493 -1.00 -2.25 8.99
C HIS A 493 0.22 -1.41 8.57
N ARG A 494 0.34 -1.08 7.27
CA ARG A 494 1.32 -0.10 6.81
C ARG A 494 0.79 1.31 7.04
N LEU A 495 1.52 2.12 7.79
CA LEU A 495 1.19 3.50 8.11
C LEU A 495 1.53 4.44 6.95
N SER A 496 0.66 5.42 6.71
CA SER A 496 0.89 6.49 5.75
C SER A 496 1.65 7.67 6.37
N SER A 497 2.42 8.40 5.57
CA SER A 497 2.99 9.70 5.92
C SER A 497 2.04 10.86 5.58
N SER A 498 0.74 10.72 5.81
CA SER A 498 -0.22 11.77 5.46
C SER A 498 0.01 13.06 6.26
N ALA A 499 -0.25 14.22 5.65
CA ALA A 499 -0.08 15.51 6.32
C ALA A 499 -1.10 15.77 7.45
N GLU A 500 -2.22 15.05 7.45
CA GLU A 500 -3.27 15.11 8.46
C GLU A 500 -2.88 14.39 9.77
N ALA A 501 -1.99 13.39 9.67
CA ALA A 501 -1.54 12.63 10.82
C ALA A 501 -0.58 13.44 11.70
N ARG A 502 -0.74 13.31 13.00
CA ARG A 502 0.09 13.94 14.05
C ARG A 502 0.54 12.89 15.02
N ALA A 503 1.78 12.94 15.48
CA ALA A 503 2.25 12.04 16.52
C ALA A 503 2.89 12.81 17.68
N GLU A 504 2.60 12.33 18.90
CA GLU A 504 3.24 12.79 20.13
C GLU A 504 4.40 11.85 20.49
N TYR A 505 5.56 12.41 20.83
CA TYR A 505 6.71 11.64 21.29
C TYR A 505 6.60 11.33 22.77
N LEU A 506 6.44 10.05 23.12
CA LEU A 506 6.29 9.57 24.50
C LEU A 506 7.63 9.25 25.19
N GLY A 507 8.76 9.49 24.52
CA GLY A 507 10.09 9.13 25.00
C GLY A 507 10.65 7.88 24.31
N ARG A 508 11.75 7.36 24.85
CA ARG A 508 12.28 6.06 24.45
C ARG A 508 11.30 4.96 24.85
N ARG A 509 11.02 4.03 23.93
CA ARG A 509 10.21 2.83 24.15
C ARG A 509 10.65 2.10 25.42
N ARG A 510 9.70 1.51 26.13
CA ARG A 510 9.94 0.52 27.19
C ARG A 510 9.23 -0.78 26.86
N LEU A 511 9.96 -1.89 26.86
CA LEU A 511 9.41 -3.22 26.64
C LEU A 511 9.25 -3.92 27.97
N VAL A 512 8.00 -4.21 28.34
CA VAL A 512 7.65 -4.96 29.55
C VAL A 512 7.17 -6.34 29.14
N ARG A 513 7.84 -7.38 29.61
CA ARG A 513 7.61 -8.76 29.14
C ARG A 513 6.16 -9.21 29.26
N GLU A 514 5.49 -8.89 30.37
CA GLU A 514 4.09 -9.28 30.61
C GLU A 514 3.11 -8.65 29.62
N LYS A 515 3.49 -7.52 28.99
CA LYS A 515 2.67 -6.82 28.02
C LYS A 515 2.86 -7.33 26.58
N LEU A 516 3.80 -8.25 26.34
CA LEU A 516 4.14 -8.73 24.99
C LEU A 516 3.56 -10.13 24.69
N LYS A 517 2.45 -10.48 25.36
CA LYS A 517 1.83 -11.81 25.24
C LYS A 517 1.43 -12.09 23.79
N GLY A 518 1.84 -13.25 23.27
CA GLY A 518 1.55 -13.65 21.89
C GLY A 518 2.47 -13.02 20.85
N GLN A 519 3.43 -12.18 21.25
CA GLN A 519 4.51 -11.69 20.38
C GLN A 519 5.90 -12.10 20.88
N TYR A 520 6.04 -12.31 22.19
CA TYR A 520 7.25 -12.80 22.84
C TYR A 520 7.20 -14.30 23.10
N PHE A 521 8.28 -15.01 22.71
CA PHE A 521 8.36 -16.46 22.76
C PHE A 521 9.68 -16.96 23.35
N GLU A 522 9.57 -17.91 24.27
CA GLU A 522 10.71 -18.70 24.79
C GLU A 522 10.70 -20.16 24.31
N SER A 523 9.56 -20.67 23.86
CA SER A 523 9.43 -22.03 23.32
C SER A 523 9.37 -21.98 21.80
N PHE A 524 10.31 -22.63 21.14
CA PHE A 524 10.37 -22.60 19.67
C PHE A 524 9.32 -23.52 19.05
N LYS A 525 8.86 -24.52 19.80
CA LYS A 525 7.69 -25.31 19.44
C LYS A 525 6.43 -24.45 19.39
N GLN A 526 6.20 -23.63 20.42
CA GLN A 526 5.06 -22.72 20.45
C GLN A 526 5.08 -21.74 19.27
N VAL A 527 6.26 -21.20 18.95
CA VAL A 527 6.43 -20.32 17.78
C VAL A 527 6.02 -21.04 16.49
N PHE A 528 6.47 -22.28 16.29
CA PHE A 528 6.09 -23.05 15.12
C PHE A 528 4.58 -23.25 15.05
N ASP A 529 3.97 -23.70 16.15
CA ASP A 529 2.54 -23.97 16.23
C ASP A 529 1.69 -22.72 15.96
N GLU A 530 2.10 -21.55 16.46
CA GLU A 530 1.33 -20.30 16.35
C GLU A 530 1.63 -19.45 15.10
N ARG A 531 2.81 -19.59 14.47
CA ARG A 531 3.23 -18.74 13.34
C ARG A 531 3.42 -19.48 12.03
N LEU A 532 3.73 -20.78 12.08
CA LEU A 532 4.19 -21.53 10.90
C LEU A 532 3.41 -22.81 10.64
N ALA A 533 2.59 -23.31 11.56
CA ALA A 533 1.89 -24.60 11.41
C ALA A 533 1.07 -24.72 10.11
N ASP A 534 0.46 -23.62 9.67
CA ASP A 534 -0.36 -23.60 8.45
C ASP A 534 0.44 -23.23 7.18
N SER A 535 1.66 -22.74 7.33
CA SER A 535 2.45 -22.14 6.24
C SER A 535 3.86 -22.71 6.08
N TRP A 536 4.29 -23.67 6.90
CA TRP A 536 5.68 -24.19 6.92
C TRP A 536 6.14 -24.82 5.59
N GLN A 537 5.20 -25.26 4.74
CA GLN A 537 5.49 -25.79 3.41
C GLN A 537 5.76 -24.69 2.37
N GLN A 538 5.42 -23.44 2.69
CA GLN A 538 5.72 -22.28 1.86
C GLN A 538 7.12 -21.81 2.22
N GLU A 539 8.08 -22.04 1.32
CA GLU A 539 9.45 -21.58 1.51
C GLU A 539 9.57 -20.09 1.14
N GLY A 540 10.14 -19.28 2.04
CA GLY A 540 10.40 -17.86 1.79
C GLY A 540 10.05 -16.95 2.96
N GLU A 541 10.48 -15.69 2.85
CA GLU A 541 10.18 -14.64 3.83
C GLU A 541 8.69 -14.26 3.73
N ALA A 542 7.90 -14.64 4.73
CA ALA A 542 6.56 -14.09 4.91
C ALA A 542 6.69 -12.81 5.77
N GLU A 543 6.37 -11.65 5.19
CA GLU A 543 6.50 -10.34 5.86
C GLU A 543 5.67 -10.23 7.16
N ASN A 544 4.71 -11.13 7.38
CA ASN A 544 3.82 -11.12 8.54
C ASN A 544 4.31 -11.99 9.73
N ASN A 545 5.43 -12.69 9.62
CA ASN A 545 5.92 -13.60 10.66
C ASN A 545 6.92 -12.93 11.62
N LEU A 546 6.60 -11.72 12.06
CA LEU A 546 7.39 -10.98 13.05
C LEU A 546 7.23 -11.59 14.45
N VAL A 547 8.36 -11.77 15.13
CA VAL A 547 8.39 -12.29 16.51
C VAL A 547 9.47 -11.63 17.35
N LEU A 548 9.24 -11.65 18.66
CA LEU A 548 10.26 -11.49 19.68
C LEU A 548 10.62 -12.88 20.21
N LEU A 549 11.86 -13.31 19.96
CA LEU A 549 12.36 -14.63 20.28
C LEU A 549 13.44 -14.51 21.35
N GLN A 550 13.23 -15.11 22.52
CA GLN A 550 14.23 -15.21 23.58
C GLN A 550 14.84 -16.62 23.60
N PRO A 551 16.08 -16.79 23.09
CA PRO A 551 16.79 -18.05 23.22
C PRO A 551 17.29 -18.25 24.65
N ALA A 552 17.42 -19.52 25.05
CA ALA A 552 18.10 -19.91 26.28
C ALA A 552 19.63 -19.84 26.13
N TYR A 553 20.15 -20.21 24.95
CA TYR A 553 21.58 -20.12 24.62
C TYR A 553 21.81 -20.10 23.11
N ILE A 554 23.04 -19.76 22.71
CA ILE A 554 23.48 -19.71 21.30
C ILE A 554 24.67 -20.64 21.06
N LYS A 555 24.81 -21.17 19.84
CA LYS A 555 25.96 -21.99 19.41
C LYS A 555 26.38 -21.67 17.98
N ASN A 556 27.60 -22.11 17.64
CA ASN A 556 28.15 -22.13 16.28
C ASN A 556 28.04 -20.81 15.48
N PRO A 557 28.33 -19.63 16.06
CA PRO A 557 28.38 -18.39 15.27
C PRO A 557 29.49 -18.49 14.22
N SER A 558 29.15 -18.34 12.95
CA SER A 558 30.12 -18.45 11.85
C SER A 558 29.72 -17.63 10.63
N PHE A 559 30.73 -17.16 9.90
CA PHE A 559 30.56 -16.52 8.61
C PHE A 559 31.10 -17.44 7.50
N ASP A 560 30.23 -17.86 6.60
CA ASP A 560 30.59 -18.61 5.40
C ASP A 560 31.06 -17.63 4.31
N SER A 561 32.37 -17.60 4.06
CA SER A 561 32.97 -16.72 3.05
C SER A 561 32.58 -17.08 1.62
N ILE A 562 32.14 -18.31 1.36
CA ILE A 562 31.73 -18.76 0.02
C ILE A 562 30.28 -18.36 -0.21
N LYS A 563 29.39 -18.66 0.74
CA LYS A 563 27.97 -18.27 0.65
C LYS A 563 27.73 -16.79 0.95
N GLN A 564 28.74 -16.09 1.47
CA GLN A 564 28.63 -14.70 1.91
C GLN A 564 27.49 -14.57 2.92
N GLN A 565 27.51 -15.40 3.97
CA GLN A 565 26.39 -15.55 4.87
C GLN A 565 26.86 -15.76 6.31
N TYR A 566 26.33 -14.97 7.23
CA TYR A 566 26.47 -15.18 8.66
C TYR A 566 25.37 -16.11 9.17
N SER A 567 25.70 -17.01 10.09
CA SER A 567 24.74 -17.86 10.77
C SER A 567 25.10 -18.12 12.23
N MET A 568 24.06 -18.31 13.05
CA MET A 568 24.18 -18.68 14.46
C MET A 568 22.99 -19.54 14.87
N GLU A 569 23.24 -20.57 15.67
CA GLU A 569 22.17 -21.44 16.17
C GLU A 569 21.60 -20.88 17.47
N LEU A 570 20.29 -20.66 17.50
CA LEU A 570 19.52 -20.31 18.68
C LEU A 570 18.90 -21.58 19.25
N TYR A 571 18.91 -21.74 20.57
CA TYR A 571 18.26 -22.85 21.26
C TYR A 571 17.32 -22.36 22.34
N ASP A 572 16.17 -23.04 22.49
CA ASP A 572 15.29 -22.87 23.65
C ASP A 572 15.69 -23.79 24.81
N LYS A 573 14.90 -23.77 25.89
CA LYS A 573 15.11 -24.61 27.08
C LYS A 573 14.86 -26.10 26.82
N GLU A 574 14.17 -26.46 25.74
CA GLU A 574 13.84 -27.82 25.32
C GLU A 574 14.80 -28.34 24.22
N GLU A 575 15.94 -27.64 24.03
CA GLU A 575 16.95 -27.93 23.02
C GLU A 575 16.44 -27.87 21.56
N GLN A 576 15.29 -27.25 21.32
CA GLN A 576 14.80 -27.00 19.97
C GLN A 576 15.62 -25.87 19.33
N LYS A 577 15.82 -25.95 18.01
CA LYS A 577 16.73 -25.07 17.28
C LYS A 577 16.01 -24.18 16.28
N ILE A 578 16.36 -22.89 16.28
CA ILE A 578 16.09 -21.95 15.19
C ILE A 578 17.43 -21.44 14.68
N LEU A 579 17.60 -21.36 13.36
CA LEU A 579 18.84 -20.88 12.74
C LEU A 579 18.72 -19.40 12.40
N LEU A 580 19.49 -18.54 13.07
CA LEU A 580 19.58 -17.13 12.73
C LEU A 580 20.53 -16.97 11.55
N GLU A 581 20.09 -16.32 10.47
CA GLU A 581 20.89 -16.14 9.25
C GLU A 581 20.81 -14.69 8.72
N VAL A 582 21.95 -14.17 8.26
CA VAL A 582 22.02 -12.88 7.56
C VAL A 582 22.90 -13.04 6.33
N SER A 583 22.35 -12.77 5.15
CA SER A 583 23.13 -12.74 3.91
C SER A 583 23.90 -11.43 3.81
N TYR A 584 25.18 -11.51 3.46
CA TYR A 584 26.02 -10.33 3.34
C TYR A 584 25.56 -9.44 2.19
N SER A 585 25.45 -8.16 2.50
CA SER A 585 25.29 -7.08 1.55
C SER A 585 26.09 -5.88 2.07
N LYS A 586 26.20 -4.81 1.26
CA LYS A 586 26.84 -3.57 1.72
C LYS A 586 26.10 -2.94 2.91
N THR A 587 24.78 -3.12 2.99
CA THR A 587 23.94 -2.60 4.07
C THR A 587 24.05 -3.50 5.31
N GLU A 588 24.05 -4.82 5.14
CA GLU A 588 24.09 -5.81 6.22
C GLU A 588 25.46 -6.03 6.86
N HIS A 589 26.53 -5.47 6.29
CA HIS A 589 27.87 -5.59 6.85
C HIS A 589 27.93 -5.14 8.33
N TYR A 590 27.17 -4.11 8.71
CA TYR A 590 27.13 -3.65 10.10
C TYR A 590 26.37 -4.63 11.01
N THR A 591 25.23 -5.16 10.57
CA THR A 591 24.45 -6.19 11.27
C THR A 591 25.32 -7.41 11.57
N ILE A 592 26.03 -7.93 10.55
CA ILE A 592 26.89 -9.11 10.69
C ILE A 592 28.03 -8.84 11.68
N ARG A 593 28.74 -7.72 11.52
CA ARG A 593 29.83 -7.35 12.46
C ARG A 593 29.33 -7.14 13.88
N TYR A 594 28.08 -6.74 14.05
CA TYR A 594 27.47 -6.58 15.35
C TYR A 594 27.17 -7.94 15.99
N LEU A 595 26.52 -8.85 15.26
CA LEU A 595 26.22 -10.22 15.71
C LEU A 595 27.48 -11.00 16.08
N GLU A 596 28.57 -10.85 15.32
CA GLU A 596 29.87 -11.44 15.66
C GLU A 596 30.40 -10.95 17.02
N ARG A 597 30.27 -9.65 17.32
CA ARG A 597 30.70 -9.09 18.61
C ARG A 597 29.79 -9.56 19.75
N LEU A 598 28.48 -9.59 19.52
CA LEU A 598 27.50 -10.07 20.48
C LEU A 598 27.79 -11.53 20.86
N ALA A 599 27.94 -12.41 19.86
CA ALA A 599 28.24 -13.82 20.08
C ALA A 599 29.56 -14.02 20.83
N LYS A 600 30.58 -13.19 20.55
CA LYS A 600 31.85 -13.21 21.29
C LYS A 600 31.66 -12.82 22.76
N ARG A 601 30.93 -11.75 23.05
CA ARG A 601 30.65 -11.30 24.43
C ARG A 601 29.88 -12.35 25.22
N ILE A 602 28.86 -12.96 24.62
CA ILE A 602 28.10 -14.05 25.23
C ILE A 602 29.01 -15.25 25.53
N GLY A 603 29.85 -15.66 24.57
CA GLY A 603 30.81 -16.75 24.77
C GLY A 603 31.87 -16.47 25.84
N GLN A 604 32.14 -15.20 26.15
CA GLN A 604 33.04 -14.76 27.22
C GLN A 604 32.33 -14.59 28.58
N GLY A 605 31.00 -14.63 28.62
CA GLY A 605 30.20 -14.34 29.82
C GLY A 605 30.02 -12.85 30.12
N ASP A 606 30.37 -11.96 29.17
CA ASP A 606 30.27 -10.50 29.30
C ASP A 606 28.88 -9.94 28.92
N ALA A 607 27.97 -10.82 28.49
CA ALA A 607 26.61 -10.50 28.10
C ALA A 607 25.71 -11.72 28.27
N GLU A 608 24.46 -11.49 28.67
CA GLU A 608 23.40 -12.49 28.56
C GLU A 608 22.93 -12.60 27.11
N VAL A 609 22.17 -13.66 26.83
CA VAL A 609 21.59 -13.87 25.51
C VAL A 609 20.38 -12.94 25.35
N PRO A 610 20.37 -12.03 24.36
CA PRO A 610 19.26 -11.10 24.21
C PRO A 610 18.02 -11.72 23.59
N CYS A 611 16.92 -11.00 23.69
CA CYS A 611 15.74 -11.27 22.88
C CYS A 611 15.97 -10.71 21.47
N PHE A 612 15.78 -11.54 20.44
CA PHE A 612 15.87 -11.14 19.05
C PHE A 612 14.49 -10.74 18.52
N PHE A 613 14.43 -9.62 17.81
CA PHE A 613 13.28 -9.21 17.00
C PHE A 613 13.57 -9.48 15.54
N GLY A 614 12.69 -10.21 14.86
CA GLY A 614 12.93 -10.56 13.46
C GLY A 614 11.81 -11.31 12.77
N PHE A 615 12.04 -11.65 11.50
CA PHE A 615 11.12 -12.41 10.67
C PHE A 615 11.46 -13.89 10.69
N LEU A 616 10.44 -14.71 10.92
CA LEU A 616 10.56 -16.16 10.78
C LEU A 616 10.21 -16.61 9.38
N TYR A 617 10.99 -17.56 8.89
CA TYR A 617 10.73 -18.24 7.63
C TYR A 617 11.20 -19.68 7.68
N VAL A 618 10.66 -20.50 6.79
CA VAL A 618 11.12 -21.87 6.58
C VAL A 618 11.86 -21.93 5.25
N LYS A 619 12.99 -22.62 5.25
CA LYS A 619 13.77 -22.93 4.05
C LYS A 619 14.38 -24.32 4.23
N GLU A 620 14.31 -25.19 3.23
CA GLU A 620 14.88 -26.55 3.33
C GLU A 620 14.40 -27.31 4.59
N GLY A 621 13.15 -27.07 5.02
CA GLY A 621 12.55 -27.69 6.22
C GLY A 621 13.12 -27.23 7.57
N ILE A 622 13.93 -26.15 7.61
CA ILE A 622 14.53 -25.61 8.84
C ILE A 622 13.94 -24.21 9.10
N MET A 623 13.46 -24.01 10.34
CA MET A 623 13.05 -22.70 10.83
C MET A 623 14.26 -21.77 10.94
N ARG A 624 14.13 -20.60 10.32
CA ARG A 624 15.14 -19.56 10.31
C ARG A 624 14.57 -18.24 10.80
N LEU A 625 15.44 -17.44 11.39
CA LEU A 625 15.15 -16.08 11.82
C LEU A 625 16.09 -15.11 11.09
N TYR A 626 15.53 -14.14 10.38
CA TYR A 626 16.28 -12.97 9.95
C TYR A 626 16.14 -11.89 11.05
N PRO A 627 17.25 -11.47 11.69
CA PRO A 627 17.22 -10.49 12.77
C PRO A 627 17.07 -9.06 12.23
N ILE A 628 16.11 -8.32 12.77
CA ILE A 628 15.95 -6.88 12.53
C ILE A 628 16.59 -6.09 13.68
N ASN A 629 16.35 -6.52 14.91
CA ASN A 629 16.88 -5.88 16.11
C ASN A 629 17.05 -6.91 17.25
N TYR A 630 17.64 -6.51 18.37
CA TYR A 630 17.68 -7.32 19.59
C TYR A 630 17.57 -6.40 20.82
N TYR A 631 17.18 -6.98 21.95
CA TYR A 631 16.94 -6.26 23.20
C TYR A 631 17.65 -6.94 24.36
N ASP A 632 18.46 -6.16 25.05
CA ASP A 632 19.14 -6.55 26.29
C ASP A 632 18.33 -6.14 27.54
N ASP A 633 17.29 -5.30 27.36
CA ASP A 633 16.60 -4.53 28.39
C ASP A 633 15.08 -4.77 28.41
N LEU A 634 14.66 -6.03 28.35
CA LEU A 634 13.27 -6.40 28.64
C LEU A 634 13.03 -6.37 30.15
N GLU A 635 12.22 -5.39 30.59
CA GLU A 635 11.79 -5.23 31.99
C GLU A 635 10.81 -6.32 32.44
#